data_AF-A0AAI9T7I5-F1
#
_entry.id   AF-A0AAI9T7I5-F1
#
_cell.length_a   1.000
_cell.length_b   1.000
_cell.length_c   1.000
_cell.angle_alpha   90.00
_cell.angle_beta   90.00
_cell.angle_gamma   90.00
#
_symmetry.space_group_name_H-M   'P 1'
#
loop_
_entity.id
_entity.type
_entity.pdbx_description
1 polymer ?
#
loop_
_entity_poly.entity_id
_entity_poly.type
_entity_poly.pdbx_seq_one_letter_code
_entity_poly.pdbx_strand_id
1 'polypeptide(L)' 'MVIRIPQMLSRVQKAIDDDPNISEKVLREQFEKLLLDPLFGIKQREGTIRRVIVIDALDKCDSEDNIGIILRLLP' A
#
# COMPACT_ATOMS: atom_id res chain seq x y z
N MET A 1 -3.85 -17.27 -10.93
CA MET A 1 -2.86 -16.50 -11.71
C MET A 1 -2.58 -15.22 -10.94
N VAL A 2 -1.36 -15.06 -10.41
CA VAL A 2 -0.97 -13.82 -9.71
C VAL A 2 -0.44 -12.86 -10.77
N ILE A 3 -1.13 -11.73 -10.97
CA ILE A 3 -0.64 -10.67 -11.85
C ILE A 3 0.34 -9.83 -11.03
N ARG A 4 1.62 -9.85 -11.39
CA ARG A 4 2.58 -8.88 -10.85
C ARG A 4 2.30 -7.53 -11.50
N ILE A 5 2.38 -6.47 -10.69
CA ILE A 5 2.26 -5.09 -11.16
C ILE A 5 3.63 -4.42 -10.98
N PRO A 6 4.56 -4.51 -11.95
CA PRO A 6 5.91 -3.97 -11.81
C PRO A 6 5.94 -2.47 -11.53
N GLN A 7 4.89 -1.76 -11.97
CA GLN A 7 4.71 -0.33 -11.72
C GLN A 7 4.51 0.01 -10.24
N MET A 8 4.01 -0.94 -9.42
CA MET A 8 4.00 -0.78 -7.95
C MET A 8 5.44 -0.73 -7.44
N LEU A 9 6.29 -1.66 -7.86
CA LEU A 9 7.66 -1.78 -7.35
C LEU A 9 8.47 -0.51 -7.55
N SER A 10 8.43 0.08 -8.76
CA SER A 10 9.17 1.31 -9.02
C SER A 10 8.65 2.51 -8.22
N ARG A 11 7.35 2.55 -7.94
CA ARG A 11 6.73 3.63 -7.14
C ARG A 11 7.01 3.48 -5.66
N VAL A 12 6.98 2.25 -5.13
CA VAL A 12 7.37 1.95 -3.74
C VAL A 12 8.85 2.25 -3.54
N GLN A 13 9.71 1.82 -4.47
CA GLN A 13 11.15 2.12 -4.40
C GLN A 13 11.38 3.63 -4.37
N LYS A 14 10.71 4.38 -5.24
CA LYS A 14 10.80 5.84 -5.23
C LYS A 14 10.36 6.44 -3.89
N ALA A 15 9.27 5.96 -3.28
CA ALA A 15 8.83 6.46 -1.98
C ALA A 15 9.89 6.24 -0.88
N ILE A 16 10.60 5.10 -0.92
CA ILE A 16 11.71 4.80 -0.01
C ILE A 16 12.93 5.67 -0.30
N ASP A 17 13.25 5.88 -1.58
CA ASP A 17 14.38 6.73 -1.99
C ASP A 17 14.14 8.21 -1.61
N ASP A 18 12.90 8.68 -1.72
CA ASP A 18 12.48 10.05 -1.37
C ASP A 18 12.41 10.27 0.16
N ASP A 19 12.04 9.25 0.94
CA ASP A 19 12.06 9.26 2.41
C ASP A 19 12.63 7.95 2.99
N PRO A 20 13.96 7.86 3.22
CA PRO A 20 14.59 6.66 3.76
C PRO A 20 14.12 6.28 5.17
N ASN A 21 13.55 7.22 5.93
CA ASN A 21 13.04 6.99 7.28
C ASN A 21 11.54 6.67 7.30
N ILE A 22 10.93 6.37 6.14
CA ILE A 22 9.50 6.08 6.03
C ILE A 22 9.03 4.99 7.00
N SER A 23 9.86 3.99 7.30
CA SER A 23 9.55 2.91 8.25
C SER A 23 9.41 3.37 9.71
N GLU A 24 9.92 4.56 10.04
CA GLU A 24 9.83 5.16 11.38
C GLU A 24 8.63 6.08 11.54
N LYS A 25 7.91 6.39 10.44
CA LYS A 25 6.73 7.26 10.45
C LYS A 25 5.53 6.57 11.09
N VAL A 26 4.49 7.36 11.36
CA VAL A 26 3.22 6.80 11.83
C VAL A 26 2.61 5.88 10.76
N LEU A 27 1.96 4.79 11.19
CA LEU A 27 1.43 3.74 10.30
C LEU A 27 0.57 4.28 9.15
N ARG A 28 -0.22 5.32 9.40
CA ARG A 28 -1.01 6.01 8.38
C ARG A 28 -0.14 6.51 7.23
N GLU A 29 0.94 7.21 7.55
CA GLU A 29 1.85 7.81 6.57
C GLU A 29 2.58 6.71 5.78
N GLN A 30 3.02 5.65 6.48
CA GLN A 30 3.60 4.49 5.83
C GLN A 30 2.63 3.86 4.82
N PHE A 31 1.38 3.64 5.24
CA PHE A 31 0.34 3.03 4.40
C PHE A 31 -0.01 3.89 3.19
N GLU A 32 -0.15 5.21 3.39
CA GLU A 32 -0.41 6.16 2.32
C GLU A 32 0.73 6.16 1.29
N LYS A 33 1.98 6.27 1.73
CA LYS A 33 3.16 6.40 0.86
C LYS A 33 3.59 5.10 0.19
N LEU A 34 3.45 3.96 0.87
CA LEU A 34 3.96 2.67 0.40
C LEU A 34 2.88 1.82 -0.28
N LEU A 35 1.59 2.11 -0.08
CA LEU A 35 0.50 1.35 -0.70
C LEU A 35 -0.43 2.22 -1.54
N LEU A 36 -1.08 3.22 -0.93
CA LEU A 36 -2.14 3.97 -1.61
C LEU A 36 -1.61 4.83 -2.77
N ASP A 37 -0.60 5.67 -2.51
CA ASP A 37 0.00 6.54 -3.53
C ASP A 37 0.54 5.73 -4.73
N PRO A 38 1.31 4.63 -4.53
CA PRO A 38 1.70 3.73 -5.60
C PRO A 38 0.52 3.13 -6.38
N LEU A 39 -0.52 2.66 -5.66
CA LEU A 39 -1.69 2.02 -6.26
C LEU A 39 -2.51 2.97 -7.11
N PHE A 40 -2.76 4.20 -6.63
CA PHE A 40 -3.50 5.23 -7.36
C PHE A 40 -2.68 5.84 -8.50
N GLY A 41 -1.35 5.88 -8.37
CA GLY A 41 -0.45 6.35 -9.42
C GLY A 41 -0.38 5.44 -10.64
N ILE A 42 -0.85 4.19 -10.55
CA ILE A 42 -0.91 3.28 -11.69
C ILE A 42 -2.08 3.68 -12.60
N LYS A 43 -1.75 4.08 -13.83
CA LYS A 43 -2.76 4.35 -14.86
C LYS A 43 -3.60 3.10 -15.04
N GLN A 44 -4.88 3.20 -14.69
CA GLN A 44 -5.83 2.11 -14.88
C GLN A 44 -5.94 1.83 -16.38
N ARG A 45 -5.86 0.56 -16.77
CA ARG A 45 -6.30 0.17 -18.11
C ARG A 45 -7.81 0.43 -18.18
N GLU A 46 -8.25 1.10 -19.23
CA GLU A 46 -9.67 1.31 -19.51
C GLU A 46 -10.42 -0.02 -19.35
N GLY A 47 -11.41 -0.06 -18.45
CA GLY A 47 -12.23 -1.25 -18.17
C GLY A 47 -12.03 -1.94 -16.81
N THR A 48 -11.10 -1.51 -15.95
CA THR A 48 -10.96 -2.08 -14.59
C THR A 48 -11.92 -1.41 -13.60
N ILE A 49 -13.19 -1.82 -13.60
CA ILE A 49 -14.26 -1.15 -12.82
C ILE A 49 -14.23 -1.53 -11.31
N ARG A 50 -13.61 -2.67 -10.95
CA ARG A 50 -13.51 -3.16 -9.56
C ARG A 50 -12.09 -3.62 -9.23
N ARG A 51 -11.66 -3.28 -8.01
CA ARG A 51 -10.41 -3.77 -7.41
C ARG A 51 -10.72 -4.59 -6.16
N VAL A 52 -9.98 -5.67 -5.97
CA VAL A 52 -10.00 -6.48 -4.76
C VAL A 52 -8.61 -6.41 -4.14
N ILE A 53 -8.54 -6.03 -2.87
CA ILE A 53 -7.30 -6.00 -2.09
C ILE A 53 -7.34 -7.21 -1.17
N VAL A 54 -6.31 -8.06 -1.25
CA VAL A 54 -6.11 -9.19 -0.33
C VAL A 54 -4.87 -8.88 0.48
N ILE A 55 -5.03 -8.77 1.80
CA ILE A 55 -3.93 -8.54 2.73
C ILE A 55 -3.62 -9.87 3.41
N ASP A 56 -2.42 -10.36 3.21
CA ASP A 56 -1.91 -11.54 3.91
C ASP A 56 -1.28 -11.14 5.25
N ALA A 57 -1.28 -12.06 6.21
CA ALA A 57 -0.62 -11.91 7.52
C ALA A 57 -1.01 -10.63 8.28
N LEU A 58 -2.26 -10.16 8.16
CA LEU A 58 -2.74 -8.95 8.84
C LEU A 58 -2.61 -9.05 10.38
N ASP A 59 -2.71 -10.27 10.92
CA ASP A 59 -2.51 -10.58 12.34
C ASP A 59 -1.07 -10.35 12.84
N LYS A 60 -0.11 -10.12 11.94
CA LYS A 60 1.30 -9.81 12.27
C LYS A 60 1.54 -8.33 12.54
N CYS A 61 0.52 -7.48 12.42
CA CYS A 61 0.63 -6.11 12.89
C CYS A 61 0.72 -6.14 14.43
N ASP A 62 1.75 -5.50 15.00
CA ASP A 62 2.14 -5.60 16.42
C ASP A 62 1.04 -5.25 17.45
N SER A 63 -0.09 -4.69 17.02
CA SER A 63 -1.25 -4.40 17.88
C SER A 63 -2.58 -4.48 17.11
N GLU A 64 -3.68 -4.79 17.82
CA GLU A 64 -5.05 -4.74 17.27
C GLU A 64 -5.40 -3.32 16.78
N ASP A 65 -4.87 -2.28 17.44
CA ASP A 65 -5.03 -0.89 17.03
C ASP A 65 -4.46 -0.63 15.63
N ASN A 66 -3.31 -1.23 15.31
CA ASN A 66 -2.68 -1.10 14.01
C ASN A 66 -3.50 -1.78 12.90
N ILE A 67 -4.10 -2.94 13.20
CA ILE A 67 -5.05 -3.60 12.28
C ILE A 67 -6.25 -2.68 12.02
N GLY A 68 -6.81 -2.10 13.08
CA GLY A 68 -7.94 -1.17 12.98
C GLY A 68 -7.62 0.06 12.14
N ILE A 69 -6.40 0.59 12.24
CA ILE A 69 -5.92 1.70 11.41
C ILE A 69 -5.86 1.27 9.94
N ILE A 70 -5.20 0.15 9.62
CA ILE A 70 -5.06 -0.35 8.24
C ILE A 70 -6.43 -0.54 7.59
N LEU A 71 -7.37 -1.18 8.27
CA LEU A 71 -8.71 -1.43 7.74
C LEU A 71 -9.48 -0.14 7.43
N ARG A 72 -9.29 0.91 8.24
CA ARG A 72 -9.92 2.23 8.04
C ARG A 72 -9.27 3.05 6.92
N LEU A 73 -8.06 2.69 6.48
CA LEU A 73 -7.34 3.36 5.40
C LEU A 73 -7.60 2.72 4.03
N LEU A 74 -8.26 1.57 3.98
CA LEU A 74 -8.64 0.94 2.71
C LEU A 74 -9.76 1.73 2.02
N PRO A 75 -9.65 1.97 0.69
CA PRO A 75 -10.64 2.71 -0.09
C PRO A 75 -11.90 1.92 -0.45
#